data_AF-A0A7S2KKK4-F1
#
_entry.id   AF-A0A7S2KKK4-F1
#
_cell.length_a   1.000
_cell.length_b   1.000
_cell.length_c   1.000
_cell.angle_alpha   90.00
_cell.angle_beta   90.00
_cell.angle_gamma   90.00
#
_symmetry.space_group_name_H-M   'P 1'
#
loop_
_entity.id
_entity.type
_entity.pdbx_description
1 polymer ?
#
loop_
_entity_poly.entity_id
_entity_poly.type
_entity_poly.pdbx_seq_one_letter_code
_entity_poly.pdbx_strand_id
1 'polypeptide(L)'
;TEQRPELLSMPQELSSVSGATRIELDDVAQSVQQLRADLRRISASAGLRQRGEQAAGSHAEPIDASDAFATLAPNFVASAEAQLEELDAEHRQVAKMYIEVAGFFGERKDAKPNERIPAHEWLGYIHRFVRDFDRAAAAHRTRAEREQRRLRRRQERFGQSSR
;
A
#
# COMPACT_ATOMS: atom_id res chain seq x y z
N THR A 1 -0.87 -37.11 -12.79
CA THR A 1 -0.35 -35.89 -13.42
C THR A 1 -0.95 -34.71 -12.70
N GLU A 2 -0.13 -33.77 -12.22
CA GLU A 2 -0.65 -32.55 -11.61
C GLU A 2 -1.43 -31.76 -12.66
N GLN A 3 -2.66 -31.36 -12.32
CA GLN A 3 -3.45 -30.49 -13.17
C GLN A 3 -3.07 -29.04 -12.82
N ARG A 4 -2.61 -28.27 -13.82
CA ARG A 4 -2.30 -26.83 -13.74
C ARG A 4 -1.17 -26.44 -12.78
N PRO A 5 0.08 -26.84 -13.04
CA PRO A 5 1.25 -26.47 -12.21
C PRO A 5 1.49 -24.95 -12.15
N GLU A 6 1.03 -24.20 -13.15
CA GLU A 6 1.10 -22.74 -13.19
C GLU A 6 0.40 -22.06 -12.00
N LEU A 7 -0.61 -22.70 -11.39
CA LEU A 7 -1.29 -22.13 -10.22
C LEU A 7 -0.42 -22.12 -8.96
N LEU A 8 0.70 -22.86 -8.96
CA LEU A 8 1.63 -22.89 -7.83
C LEU A 8 2.51 -21.63 -7.71
N SER A 9 2.57 -20.78 -8.75
CA SER A 9 3.28 -19.48 -8.72
C SER A 9 2.43 -18.31 -8.22
N MET A 10 1.12 -18.52 -8.05
CA MET A 10 0.17 -17.48 -7.63
C MET A 10 0.58 -16.77 -6.32
N PRO A 11 1.08 -17.47 -5.26
CA PRO A 11 1.52 -16.77 -4.05
C PRO A 11 2.66 -15.77 -4.26
N GLN A 12 3.55 -16.04 -5.21
CA GLN A 12 4.67 -15.16 -5.55
C GLN A 12 4.17 -13.91 -6.28
N GLU A 13 3.25 -14.10 -7.24
CA GLU A 13 2.62 -13.02 -8.02
C GLU A 13 1.81 -12.07 -7.13
N LEU A 14 1.21 -12.59 -6.04
CA LEU A 14 0.39 -11.83 -5.09
C LEU A 14 1.13 -11.44 -3.81
N SER A 15 2.46 -11.45 -3.82
CA SER A 15 3.28 -11.14 -2.63
C SER A 15 3.07 -9.74 -2.05
N SER A 16 2.73 -8.76 -2.89
CA SER A 16 2.44 -7.38 -2.48
C SER A 16 1.12 -7.22 -1.73
N VAL A 17 0.16 -8.16 -1.89
CA VAL A 17 -1.16 -8.08 -1.25
C VAL A 17 -1.03 -8.02 0.26
N SER A 18 -0.10 -8.78 0.85
CA SER A 18 0.12 -8.79 2.30
C SER A 18 0.45 -7.39 2.86
N GLY A 19 1.27 -6.62 2.15
CA GLY A 19 1.58 -5.23 2.53
C GLY A 19 0.37 -4.31 2.35
N ALA A 20 -0.35 -4.47 1.25
CA ALA A 20 -1.51 -3.65 0.94
C ALA A 20 -2.68 -3.81 1.93
N THR A 21 -2.81 -4.97 2.60
CA THR A 21 -3.83 -5.16 3.66
C THR A 21 -3.67 -4.26 4.89
N ARG A 22 -2.52 -3.57 5.02
CA ARG A 22 -2.21 -2.69 6.15
C ARG A 22 -2.42 -1.21 5.83
N ILE A 23 -2.83 -0.89 4.60
CA ILE A 23 -2.94 0.48 4.11
C ILE A 23 -4.42 0.86 4.05
N GLU A 24 -4.82 1.76 4.93
CA GLU A 24 -6.16 2.34 4.92
C GLU A 24 -6.18 3.57 4.02
N LEU A 25 -6.84 3.47 2.86
CA LEU A 25 -6.88 4.57 1.89
C LEU A 25 -7.54 5.83 2.46
N ASP A 26 -8.50 5.68 3.37
CA ASP A 26 -9.16 6.81 4.02
C ASP A 26 -8.22 7.56 4.95
N ASP A 27 -7.35 6.85 5.69
CA ASP A 27 -6.31 7.45 6.53
C ASP A 27 -5.27 8.21 5.72
N VAL A 28 -4.91 7.67 4.53
CA VAL A 28 -4.02 8.37 3.59
C VAL A 28 -4.66 9.69 3.14
N ALA A 29 -5.93 9.66 2.73
CA ALA A 29 -6.64 10.87 2.33
C ALA A 29 -6.74 11.90 3.47
N GLN A 30 -7.06 11.45 4.69
CA GLN A 30 -7.11 12.33 5.86
C GLN A 30 -5.74 12.95 6.16
N SER A 31 -4.67 12.16 6.08
CA SER A 31 -3.29 12.63 6.28
C SER A 31 -2.90 13.69 5.25
N VAL A 32 -3.29 13.52 3.98
CA VAL A 32 -3.07 14.52 2.92
C VAL A 32 -3.81 15.83 3.23
N GLN A 33 -5.07 15.76 3.67
CA GLN A 33 -5.83 16.97 4.04
C GLN A 33 -5.21 17.67 5.25
N GLN A 34 -4.73 16.92 6.24
CA GLN A 34 -4.02 17.47 7.39
C GLN A 34 -2.74 18.20 6.96
N LEU A 35 -1.92 17.58 6.10
CA LEU A 35 -0.71 18.22 5.56
C LEU A 35 -1.03 19.51 4.80
N ARG A 36 -2.12 19.56 4.04
CA ARG A 36 -2.58 20.80 3.38
C ARG A 36 -2.95 21.89 4.38
N ALA A 37 -3.65 21.53 5.46
CA ALA A 37 -3.99 22.48 6.51
C ALA A 37 -2.73 23.04 7.18
N ASP A 38 -1.73 22.19 7.43
CA ASP A 38 -0.45 22.58 8.01
C ASP A 38 0.35 23.50 7.09
N LEU A 39 0.41 23.21 5.78
CA LEU A 39 1.05 24.09 4.79
C LEU A 39 0.39 25.46 4.71
N ARG A 40 -0.95 25.53 4.75
CA ARG A 40 -1.67 26.82 4.78
C ARG A 40 -1.34 27.62 6.03
N ARG A 41 -1.19 26.97 7.17
CA ARG A 41 -0.79 27.60 8.43
C ARG A 41 0.63 28.16 8.35
N ILE A 42 1.56 27.40 7.77
CA ILE A 42 2.94 27.83 7.53
C ILE A 42 2.96 29.05 6.61
N SER A 43 2.25 28.99 5.48
CA SER A 43 2.14 30.10 4.52
C SER A 43 1.57 31.37 5.17
N ALA A 44 0.49 31.25 5.95
CA ALA A 44 -0.09 32.38 6.68
C ALA A 44 0.89 32.97 7.70
N SER A 45 1.66 32.14 8.40
CA SER A 45 2.66 32.60 9.38
C SER A 45 3.85 33.33 8.73
N ALA A 46 4.26 32.91 7.54
CA ALA A 46 5.29 33.59 6.76
C ALA A 46 4.78 34.94 6.22
N GLY A 47 3.56 35.00 5.71
CA GLY A 47 2.96 36.24 5.18
C GLY A 47 2.63 37.30 6.23
N LEU A 48 2.28 36.89 7.46
CA LEU A 48 2.01 37.81 8.57
C LEU A 48 3.28 38.50 9.11
N ARG A 49 4.42 37.81 9.11
CA ARG A 49 5.70 38.39 9.57
C ARG A 49 6.25 39.45 8.62
N GLN A 50 6.14 39.19 7.32
CA GLN A 50 6.60 40.12 6.27
C GLN A 50 5.85 41.47 6.28
N ARG A 51 4.58 41.48 6.72
CA ARG A 51 3.75 42.69 6.83
C ARG A 51 3.97 43.48 8.12
N GLY A 52 4.46 42.83 9.18
CA GLY A 52 4.78 43.48 10.47
C GLY A 52 6.11 44.23 10.46
N GLU A 53 7.12 43.69 9.76
CA GLU A 53 8.46 44.28 9.67
C GLU A 53 8.53 45.53 8.77
N GLN A 54 7.65 45.64 7.77
CA GLN A 54 7.57 46.85 6.92
C GLN A 54 6.97 48.09 7.64
N ALA A 55 6.33 47.91 8.80
CA ALA A 55 5.72 49.02 9.56
C ALA A 55 6.64 49.64 10.62
N ALA A 56 7.79 49.01 10.93
CA ALA A 56 8.73 49.49 11.94
C ALA A 56 10.06 49.88 11.27
N GLY A 57 10.22 51.16 10.95
CA GLY A 57 11.44 51.70 10.37
C GLY A 57 12.64 51.66 11.32
N SER A 58 13.84 51.60 10.71
CA SER A 58 15.18 51.85 11.24
C SER A 58 15.74 50.88 12.29
N HIS A 59 16.65 50.00 11.87
CA HIS A 59 18.09 49.98 12.22
C HIS A 59 18.69 48.63 11.78
N ALA A 60 19.95 48.65 11.33
CA ALA A 60 20.67 47.49 10.80
C ALA A 60 21.09 46.46 11.87
N GLU A 61 21.33 45.21 11.41
CA GLU A 61 21.76 43.97 12.09
C GLU A 61 20.62 42.99 12.48
N PRO A 62 20.83 41.65 12.48
CA PRO A 62 21.59 40.75 11.61
C PRO A 62 20.64 40.11 10.54
N ILE A 63 21.13 39.28 9.61
CA ILE A 63 20.23 38.45 8.77
C ILE A 63 19.52 37.46 9.70
N ASP A 64 18.36 37.89 10.19
CA ASP A 64 17.57 37.21 11.19
C ASP A 64 16.98 35.94 10.56
N ALA A 65 16.90 34.83 11.30
CA ALA A 65 16.33 33.57 10.77
C ALA A 65 14.89 33.75 10.24
N SER A 66 14.22 34.83 10.67
CA SER A 66 12.95 35.35 10.15
C SER A 66 12.98 35.62 8.64
N ASP A 67 14.06 36.20 8.13
CA ASP A 67 14.19 36.67 6.74
C ASP A 67 14.50 35.52 5.77
N ALA A 68 15.33 34.57 6.22
CA ALA A 68 15.57 33.31 5.51
C ALA A 68 14.29 32.46 5.42
N PHE A 69 13.48 32.43 6.49
CA PHE A 69 12.19 31.74 6.48
C PHE A 69 11.19 32.42 5.54
N ALA A 70 11.08 33.75 5.57
CA ALA A 70 10.20 34.49 4.66
C ALA A 70 10.58 34.30 3.18
N THR A 71 11.86 34.10 2.89
CA THR A 71 12.37 33.88 1.53
C THR A 71 12.21 32.43 1.06
N LEU A 72 12.43 31.44 1.94
CA LEU A 72 12.42 30.01 1.57
C LEU A 72 11.04 29.36 1.70
N ALA A 73 10.21 29.81 2.65
CA ALA A 73 8.91 29.21 2.92
C ALA A 73 7.96 29.22 1.70
N PRO A 74 7.87 30.27 0.86
CA PRO A 74 6.99 30.26 -0.31
C PRO A 74 7.36 29.17 -1.31
N ASN A 75 8.66 28.99 -1.59
CA ASN A 75 9.14 27.97 -2.52
C ASN A 75 8.93 26.55 -1.97
N PHE A 76 9.17 26.37 -0.67
CA PHE A 76 8.88 25.11 0.01
C PHE A 76 7.39 24.76 -0.04
N VAL A 77 6.51 25.71 0.30
CA VAL A 77 5.05 25.51 0.28
C VAL A 77 4.58 25.16 -1.13
N ALA A 78 5.04 25.89 -2.15
CA ALA A 78 4.67 25.60 -3.54
C ALA A 78 5.11 24.19 -3.99
N SER A 79 6.32 23.77 -3.63
CA SER A 79 6.82 22.42 -3.93
C SER A 79 6.02 21.34 -3.18
N ALA A 80 5.69 21.58 -1.91
CA ALA A 80 4.93 20.63 -1.10
C ALA A 80 3.48 20.51 -1.58
N GLU A 81 2.85 21.62 -1.98
CA GLU A 81 1.51 21.60 -2.59
C GLU A 81 1.48 20.80 -3.90
N ALA A 82 2.51 20.93 -4.74
CA ALA A 82 2.63 20.15 -5.97
C ALA A 82 2.73 18.63 -5.68
N GLN A 83 3.53 18.24 -4.69
CA GLN A 83 3.64 16.83 -4.28
C GLN A 83 2.34 16.29 -3.67
N LEU A 84 1.61 17.11 -2.91
CA LEU A 84 0.32 16.70 -2.36
C LEU A 84 -0.76 16.57 -3.45
N GLU A 85 -0.71 17.38 -4.51
CA GLU A 85 -1.61 17.21 -5.66
C GLU A 85 -1.30 15.93 -6.44
N GLU A 86 -0.02 15.60 -6.62
CA GLU A 86 0.40 14.32 -7.20
C GLU A 86 -0.11 13.14 -6.36
N LEU A 87 0.07 13.20 -5.04
CA LEU A 87 -0.41 12.16 -4.13
C LEU A 87 -1.94 12.00 -4.13
N ASP A 88 -2.69 13.10 -4.23
CA ASP A 88 -4.16 13.06 -4.41
C ASP A 88 -4.58 12.44 -5.76
N ALA A 89 -3.80 12.67 -6.82
CA ALA A 89 -4.04 12.04 -8.12
C ALA A 89 -3.80 10.52 -8.06
N GLU A 90 -2.68 10.10 -7.46
CA GLU A 90 -2.35 8.69 -7.25
C GLU A 90 -3.38 7.99 -6.36
N HIS A 91 -3.79 8.62 -5.25
CA HIS A 91 -4.82 8.10 -4.36
C HIS A 91 -6.13 7.83 -5.11
N ARG A 92 -6.60 8.81 -5.90
CA ARG A 92 -7.80 8.66 -6.74
C ARG A 92 -7.66 7.52 -7.74
N GLN A 93 -6.48 7.36 -8.34
CA GLN A 93 -6.20 6.27 -9.28
C GLN A 93 -6.26 4.90 -8.58
N VAL A 94 -5.64 4.76 -7.41
CA VAL A 94 -5.67 3.52 -6.61
C VAL A 94 -7.09 3.19 -6.17
N ALA A 95 -7.86 4.18 -5.71
CA ALA A 95 -9.26 3.99 -5.32
C ALA A 95 -10.11 3.52 -6.51
N LYS A 96 -9.91 4.11 -7.70
CA LYS A 96 -10.60 3.68 -8.93
C LYS A 96 -10.23 2.25 -9.31
N MET A 97 -8.94 1.92 -9.30
CA MET A 97 -8.46 0.57 -9.63
C MET A 97 -9.02 -0.47 -8.66
N TYR A 98 -9.09 -0.16 -7.37
CA TYR A 98 -9.74 -1.01 -6.38
C TYR A 98 -11.20 -1.29 -6.76
N ILE A 99 -11.99 -0.25 -7.07
CA ILE A 99 -13.41 -0.41 -7.44
C ILE A 99 -13.57 -1.29 -8.69
N GLU A 100 -12.69 -1.11 -9.68
CA GLU A 100 -12.72 -1.90 -10.91
C GLU A 100 -12.41 -3.37 -10.66
N VAL A 101 -11.35 -3.65 -9.91
CA VAL A 101 -10.92 -5.02 -9.57
C VAL A 101 -11.94 -5.71 -8.66
N ALA A 102 -12.36 -5.07 -7.57
CA ALA A 102 -13.39 -5.62 -6.69
C ALA A 102 -14.68 -5.90 -7.47
N GLY A 103 -15.08 -4.98 -8.36
CA GLY A 103 -16.24 -5.18 -9.22
C GLY A 103 -16.09 -6.27 -10.27
N PHE A 104 -14.87 -6.57 -10.73
CA PHE A 104 -14.60 -7.75 -11.56
C PHE A 104 -14.85 -9.05 -10.79
N PHE A 105 -14.57 -9.06 -9.48
CA PHE A 105 -14.84 -10.20 -8.60
C PHE A 105 -16.28 -10.24 -8.05
N GLY A 106 -17.18 -9.38 -8.56
CA GLY A 106 -18.61 -9.41 -8.25
C GLY A 106 -19.08 -8.40 -7.19
N GLU A 107 -18.19 -7.56 -6.65
CA GLU A 107 -18.61 -6.48 -5.76
C GLU A 107 -19.44 -5.42 -6.50
N ARG A 108 -20.38 -4.80 -5.80
CA ARG A 108 -21.26 -3.78 -6.39
C ARG A 108 -20.50 -2.47 -6.66
N LYS A 109 -20.24 -2.19 -7.95
CA LYS A 109 -19.57 -0.94 -8.40
C LYS A 109 -20.36 0.33 -8.09
N ASP A 110 -21.66 0.22 -7.92
CA ASP A 110 -22.61 1.32 -7.67
C ASP A 110 -22.94 1.50 -6.18
N ALA A 111 -22.44 0.62 -5.30
CA ALA A 111 -22.69 0.71 -3.86
C ALA A 111 -22.24 2.07 -3.32
N LYS A 112 -22.90 2.57 -2.28
CA LYS A 112 -22.45 3.81 -1.62
C LYS A 112 -21.12 3.57 -0.89
N PRO A 113 -20.29 4.60 -0.65
CA PRO A 113 -19.00 4.42 0.03
C PRO A 113 -19.08 3.67 1.36
N ASN A 114 -20.14 3.90 2.14
CA ASN A 114 -20.39 3.23 3.43
C ASN A 114 -20.94 1.79 3.31
N GLU A 115 -21.35 1.36 2.12
CA GLU A 115 -21.83 0.01 1.83
C GLU A 115 -20.75 -0.85 1.15
N ARG A 116 -19.65 -0.22 0.72
CA ARG A 116 -18.52 -0.91 0.10
C ARG A 116 -17.60 -1.45 1.18
N ILE A 117 -17.08 -2.64 0.93
CA ILE A 117 -15.97 -3.18 1.71
C ILE A 117 -14.76 -2.24 1.51
N PRO A 118 -14.04 -1.83 2.56
CA PRO A 118 -12.80 -1.09 2.42
C PRO A 118 -11.73 -1.91 1.68
N ALA A 119 -10.86 -1.23 0.91
CA ALA A 119 -9.85 -1.90 0.09
C ALA A 119 -8.93 -2.84 0.90
N HIS A 120 -8.50 -2.41 2.08
CA HIS A 120 -7.63 -3.19 2.96
C HIS A 120 -8.30 -4.47 3.47
N GLU A 121 -9.59 -4.41 3.81
CA GLU A 121 -10.38 -5.58 4.21
C GLU A 121 -10.57 -6.55 3.04
N TRP A 122 -10.94 -6.03 1.87
CA TRP A 122 -11.13 -6.83 0.67
C TRP A 122 -9.85 -7.57 0.27
N LEU A 123 -8.71 -6.86 0.26
CA LEU A 123 -7.39 -7.47 0.06
C LEU A 123 -7.04 -8.47 1.18
N GLY A 124 -7.58 -8.27 2.38
CA GLY A 124 -7.45 -9.20 3.51
C GLY A 124 -8.03 -10.58 3.22
N TYR A 125 -9.14 -10.64 2.48
CA TYR A 125 -9.70 -11.92 2.01
C TYR A 125 -8.77 -12.60 1.01
N ILE A 126 -8.24 -11.85 0.03
CA ILE A 126 -7.29 -12.37 -0.97
C ILE A 126 -6.02 -12.89 -0.29
N HIS A 127 -5.43 -12.11 0.62
CA HIS A 127 -4.23 -12.51 1.36
C HIS A 127 -4.45 -13.80 2.15
N ARG A 128 -5.60 -13.94 2.83
CA ARG A 128 -5.96 -15.15 3.56
C ARG A 128 -6.09 -16.35 2.63
N PHE A 129 -6.77 -16.19 1.50
CA PHE A 129 -6.89 -17.22 0.48
C PHE A 129 -5.52 -17.69 -0.03
N VAL A 130 -4.64 -16.75 -0.40
CA VAL A 130 -3.28 -17.06 -0.90
C VAL A 130 -2.48 -17.86 0.14
N ARG A 131 -2.54 -17.45 1.41
CA ARG A 131 -1.85 -18.14 2.51
C ARG A 131 -2.39 -19.55 2.72
N ASP A 132 -3.71 -19.71 2.69
CA ASP A 132 -4.35 -21.01 2.91
C ASP A 132 -4.08 -21.95 1.71
N PHE A 133 -4.03 -21.40 0.49
CA PHE A 133 -3.63 -22.11 -0.72
C PHE A 133 -2.18 -22.61 -0.64
N ASP A 134 -1.23 -21.75 -0.28
CA ASP A 134 0.19 -22.14 -0.17
C ASP A 134 0.39 -23.24 0.89
N ARG A 135 -0.31 -23.12 2.02
CA ARG A 135 -0.31 -24.15 3.07
C ARG A 135 -0.84 -25.49 2.55
N ALA A 136 -1.93 -25.47 1.80
CA ALA A 136 -2.51 -26.67 1.20
C ALA A 136 -1.56 -27.30 0.17
N ALA A 137 -0.94 -26.48 -0.69
CA ALA A 137 0.02 -26.92 -1.69
C ALA A 137 1.27 -27.56 -1.04
N ALA A 138 1.83 -26.95 0.01
CA ALA A 138 2.95 -27.51 0.77
C ALA A 138 2.58 -28.84 1.45
N ALA A 139 1.38 -28.93 2.02
CA ALA A 139 0.88 -30.17 2.62
C ALA A 139 0.71 -31.28 1.57
N HIS A 140 0.20 -30.95 0.38
CA HIS A 140 0.07 -31.88 -0.73
C HIS A 140 1.44 -32.42 -1.18
N ARG A 141 2.41 -31.53 -1.45
CA ARG A 141 3.78 -31.90 -1.81
C ARG A 141 4.39 -32.85 -0.78
N THR A 142 4.27 -32.51 0.51
CA THR A 142 4.76 -33.35 1.61
C THR A 142 4.11 -34.74 1.64
N ARG A 143 2.80 -34.84 1.38
CA ARG A 143 2.09 -36.12 1.32
C ARG A 143 2.55 -36.94 0.11
N ALA A 144 2.66 -36.33 -1.06
CA ALA A 144 3.12 -36.99 -2.28
C ALA A 144 4.54 -37.55 -2.13
N GLU A 145 5.46 -36.78 -1.54
CA GLU A 145 6.82 -37.25 -1.26
C GLU A 145 6.85 -38.44 -0.29
N ARG A 146 6.01 -38.40 0.76
CA ARG A 146 5.91 -39.51 1.73
C ARG A 146 5.39 -40.77 1.07
N GLU A 147 4.39 -40.67 0.20
CA GLU A 147 3.86 -41.82 -0.56
C GLU A 147 4.91 -42.39 -1.53
N GLN A 148 5.60 -41.54 -2.29
CA GLN A 148 6.69 -41.97 -3.17
C GLN A 148 7.80 -42.69 -2.39
N ARG A 149 8.20 -42.16 -1.23
CA ARG A 149 9.19 -42.81 -0.34
C ARG A 149 8.68 -44.17 0.16
N ARG A 150 7.40 -44.31 0.50
CA ARG A 150 6.81 -45.59 0.92
C ARG A 150 6.79 -46.62 -0.22
N LEU A 151 6.40 -46.20 -1.43
CA LEU A 151 6.40 -47.06 -2.61
C LEU A 151 7.80 -47.56 -2.95
N ARG A 152 8.79 -46.66 -2.93
CA ARG A 152 10.19 -47.01 -3.17
C ARG A 152 10.72 -48.06 -2.18
N ARG A 153 10.49 -47.84 -0.87
CA ARG A 153 10.86 -48.82 0.18
C ARG A 153 10.16 -50.17 0.00
N ARG A 154 8.92 -50.17 -0.49
CA ARG A 154 8.17 -51.40 -0.76
C ARG A 154 8.80 -52.15 -1.94
N GLN A 155 9.11 -51.47 -3.04
CA GLN A 155 9.78 -52.05 -4.20
C GLN A 155 11.17 -52.62 -3.84
N GLU A 156 11.96 -51.90 -3.04
CA GLU A 156 13.27 -52.35 -2.56
C GLU A 156 13.17 -53.64 -1.71
N ARG A 157 12.15 -53.75 -0.85
CA ARG A 157 11.91 -54.97 -0.05
C ARG A 157 11.45 -56.17 -0.89
N PHE A 158 10.55 -55.97 -1.85
CA PHE A 158 10.10 -57.06 -2.72
C PHE A 158 11.21 -57.51 -3.70
N GLY A 159 12.07 -56.62 -4.16
CA GLY A 159 13.20 -56.95 -5.03
C GLY A 159 14.35 -57.71 -4.34
N GLN A 160 14.51 -57.57 -3.02
CA GLN A 160 15.51 -58.32 -2.24
C GLN A 160 15.06 -59.73 -1.85
N SER A 161 13.75 -60.01 -1.83
CA SER A 161 13.21 -61.34 -1.49
C SER A 161 13.19 -62.34 -2.66
N SER A 162 13.57 -61.92 -3.87
CA SER A 162 13.60 -62.74 -5.09
C SER A 162 15.02 -63.03 -5.61
N ARG A 163 16.05 -62.82 -4.79
CA ARG A 163 17.43 -63.24 -5.05
C ARG A 163 17.85 -64.25 -4.01
#